data_AF-A0A967LCK2-F1
#
_entry.id   AF-A0A967LCK2-F1
#
_cell.length_a   1.000
_cell.length_b   1.000
_cell.length_c   1.000
_cell.angle_alpha   90.00
_cell.angle_beta   90.00
_cell.angle_gamma   90.00
#
_symmetry.space_group_name_H-M   'P 1'
#
loop_
_entity.id
_entity.type
_entity.pdbx_description
1 polymer ?
#
loop_
_entity_poly.entity_id
_entity_poly.type
_entity_poly.pdbx_seq_one_letter_code
_entity_poly.pdbx_strand_id
1 'polypeptide(L)'
;MLEVPGEFSTIGEALEAARESDKVRVGPGTYQESLILKTKVDLEGAGPDQTILECDAEAASVILASQASAGGRVAGMTLRQNGISLSDERFPVVAVDGSELSLEDCVVESGAGHGVAVINGGTGRMRNVEVIKCGWDGLAVYGDESWADVRDSRFEANLHHGIDAWAGGRVDIRKSRCTLNGLAGVVLMSPGVKSLVTQCTSDRNREVGVLVANGSEAVLLSNRAEANLLGGFLVEGDGTSVVLERNVASGNRKVGIVVDKRSTLTSFKDNTSKGNSGEQLKLQAELPEDEEVLAPPPALEASASNGVSEAPRGKPE
;
A
#
# COMPACT_ATOMS: atom_id res chain seq x y z
N MET A 1 14.82 23.71 -12.85
CA MET A 1 15.13 23.22 -11.48
C MET A 1 14.64 24.30 -10.55
N LEU A 2 13.69 23.96 -9.67
CA LEU A 2 13.08 24.86 -8.71
C LEU A 2 13.56 24.44 -7.31
N GLU A 3 13.81 25.41 -6.42
CA GLU A 3 14.38 25.16 -5.09
C GLU A 3 13.46 25.65 -3.96
N VAL A 4 13.27 24.80 -2.94
CA VAL A 4 12.42 25.06 -1.78
C VAL A 4 13.19 24.65 -0.51
N PRO A 5 13.42 25.54 0.49
CA PRO A 5 13.23 26.97 0.39
C PRO A 5 14.32 27.58 -0.51
N GLY A 6 14.00 28.68 -1.17
CA GLY A 6 14.96 29.39 -2.01
C GLY A 6 14.23 30.32 -2.97
N GLU A 7 14.06 29.86 -4.21
CA GLU A 7 13.25 30.56 -5.20
C GLU A 7 11.77 30.60 -4.79
N PHE A 8 11.30 29.52 -4.14
CA PHE A 8 9.94 29.42 -3.62
C PHE A 8 9.96 29.21 -2.11
N SER A 9 8.90 29.68 -1.45
CA SER A 9 8.76 29.56 0.01
C SER A 9 8.10 28.25 0.42
N THR A 10 7.28 27.69 -0.46
CA THR A 10 6.52 26.44 -0.26
C THR A 10 6.71 25.50 -1.45
N ILE A 11 6.39 24.21 -1.24
CA ILE A 11 6.46 23.22 -2.31
C ILE A 11 5.32 23.44 -3.30
N GLY A 12 4.12 23.79 -2.82
CA GLY A 12 2.97 24.11 -3.65
C GLY A 12 3.23 25.25 -4.63
N GLU A 13 3.88 26.34 -4.19
CA GLU A 13 4.27 27.44 -5.09
C GLU A 13 5.23 26.97 -6.21
N ALA A 14 6.21 26.13 -5.86
CA ALA A 14 7.12 25.58 -6.85
C ALA A 14 6.40 24.66 -7.84
N LEU A 15 5.43 23.86 -7.40
CA LEU A 15 4.63 22.99 -8.26
C LEU A 15 3.71 23.76 -9.21
N GLU A 16 3.10 24.87 -8.77
CA GLU A 16 2.29 25.72 -9.63
C GLU A 16 3.13 26.44 -10.69
N ALA A 17 4.41 26.71 -10.41
CA ALA A 17 5.36 27.25 -11.39
C ALA A 17 6.01 26.17 -12.29
N ALA A 18 5.97 24.91 -11.88
CA ALA A 18 6.66 23.81 -12.55
C ALA A 18 6.01 23.45 -13.89
N ARG A 19 6.85 23.13 -14.87
CA ARG A 19 6.47 22.56 -16.15
C ARG A 19 6.66 21.06 -16.13
N GLU A 20 6.12 20.39 -17.14
CA GLU A 20 6.30 18.95 -17.29
C GLU A 20 7.78 18.56 -17.29
N SER A 21 8.10 17.53 -16.51
CA SER A 21 9.45 17.00 -16.25
C SER A 21 10.40 17.94 -15.50
N ASP A 22 9.91 19.04 -14.91
CA ASP A 22 10.73 19.85 -14.02
C ASP A 22 11.09 19.10 -12.73
N LYS A 23 12.26 19.44 -12.20
CA LYS A 23 12.74 18.98 -10.91
C LYS A 23 12.56 20.04 -9.84
N VAL A 24 11.84 19.70 -8.78
CA VAL A 24 11.68 20.49 -7.56
C VAL A 24 12.54 19.87 -6.47
N ARG A 25 13.53 20.62 -5.98
CA ARG A 25 14.38 20.22 -4.86
C ARG A 25 13.87 20.82 -3.57
N VAL A 26 13.62 19.95 -2.61
CA VAL A 26 13.13 20.31 -1.28
C VAL A 26 14.26 20.07 -0.29
N GLY A 27 14.74 21.15 0.32
CA GLY A 27 15.76 21.13 1.33
C GLY A 27 15.29 20.52 2.65
N PRO A 28 16.18 20.46 3.65
CA PRO A 28 15.82 20.01 4.98
C PRO A 28 14.77 20.92 5.62
N GLY A 29 13.76 20.33 6.25
CA GLY A 29 12.67 21.06 6.89
C GLY A 29 11.40 20.24 7.03
N THR A 30 10.45 20.79 7.77
CA THR A 30 9.08 20.28 7.87
C THR A 30 8.16 21.24 7.12
N TYR A 31 7.44 20.70 6.13
CA TYR A 31 6.55 21.42 5.25
C TYR A 31 5.12 20.98 5.55
N GLN A 32 4.30 21.90 6.07
CA GLN A 32 2.92 21.60 6.41
C GLN A 32 2.01 21.92 5.22
N GLU A 33 1.95 20.99 4.26
CA GLU A 33 1.28 21.15 2.98
C GLU A 33 0.64 19.83 2.52
N SER A 34 -0.43 19.94 1.73
CA SER A 34 -1.01 18.83 0.97
C SER A 34 -0.84 19.13 -0.51
N LEU A 35 -0.22 18.22 -1.25
CA LEU A 35 0.19 18.46 -2.63
C LEU A 35 -0.67 17.68 -3.61
N ILE A 36 -1.29 18.40 -4.55
CA ILE A 36 -1.94 17.80 -5.71
C ILE A 36 -0.97 17.89 -6.88
N LEU A 37 -0.47 16.74 -7.34
CA LEU A 37 0.33 16.68 -8.55
C LEU A 37 -0.61 16.81 -9.75
N LYS A 38 -0.49 17.92 -10.48
CA LYS A 38 -1.27 18.20 -11.70
C LYS A 38 -0.44 18.07 -12.97
N THR A 39 0.87 17.98 -12.83
CA THR A 39 1.86 17.88 -13.90
C THR A 39 2.91 16.87 -13.49
N LYS A 40 3.50 16.20 -14.48
CA LYS A 40 4.58 15.24 -14.23
C LYS A 40 5.83 15.98 -13.76
N VAL A 41 6.22 15.80 -12.50
CA VAL A 41 7.39 16.44 -11.89
C VAL A 41 8.26 15.44 -11.14
N ASP A 42 9.54 15.78 -10.93
CA ASP A 42 10.46 15.09 -10.02
C ASP A 42 10.61 15.91 -8.74
N LEU A 43 9.94 15.48 -7.67
CA LEU A 43 10.00 16.08 -6.34
C LEU A 43 11.03 15.33 -5.49
N GLU A 44 12.17 15.96 -5.20
CA GLU A 44 13.30 15.33 -4.49
C GLU A 44 13.58 16.07 -3.18
N GLY A 45 13.41 15.37 -2.06
CA GLY A 45 13.84 15.82 -0.74
C GLY A 45 15.34 15.59 -0.48
N ALA A 46 15.84 16.15 0.61
CA ALA A 46 17.23 16.03 1.04
C ALA A 46 17.55 14.68 1.72
N GLY A 47 16.53 13.87 2.00
CA GLY A 47 16.61 12.60 2.71
C GLY A 47 15.37 12.40 3.60
N PRO A 48 14.93 11.16 3.85
CA PRO A 48 13.75 10.90 4.68
C PRO A 48 13.89 11.39 6.12
N ASP A 49 15.12 11.51 6.63
CA ASP A 49 15.45 12.07 7.94
C ASP A 49 15.61 13.60 7.94
N GLN A 50 15.56 14.25 6.77
CA GLN A 50 15.83 15.67 6.60
C GLN A 50 14.62 16.46 6.09
N THR A 51 13.85 15.90 5.17
CA THR A 51 12.69 16.55 4.54
C THR A 51 11.43 15.80 4.95
N ILE A 52 10.52 16.50 5.61
CA ILE A 52 9.22 15.98 6.05
C ILE A 52 8.11 16.81 5.42
N LEU A 53 7.22 16.17 4.68
CA LEU A 53 5.98 16.75 4.18
C LEU A 53 4.82 16.18 4.99
N GLU A 54 4.01 17.07 5.57
CA GLU A 54 2.92 16.66 6.46
C GLU A 54 1.65 17.50 6.29
N CYS A 55 0.51 16.88 6.55
CA CYS A 55 -0.78 17.57 6.65
C CYS A 55 -1.62 16.98 7.79
N ASP A 56 -2.73 17.62 8.13
CA ASP A 56 -3.69 17.07 9.10
C ASP A 56 -4.40 15.84 8.51
N ALA A 57 -4.48 14.76 9.29
CA ALA A 57 -5.12 13.50 8.92
C ALA A 57 -6.60 13.66 8.50
N GLU A 58 -7.31 14.64 9.06
CA GLU A 58 -8.72 14.90 8.71
C GLU A 58 -8.86 15.83 7.49
N ALA A 59 -7.78 16.48 7.05
CA ALA A 59 -7.85 17.49 6.01
C ALA A 59 -7.67 16.93 4.59
N ALA A 60 -6.65 16.10 4.37
CA ALA A 60 -6.29 15.63 3.04
C ALA A 60 -5.29 14.46 3.06
N SER A 61 -5.03 13.89 1.87
CA SER A 61 -3.81 13.15 1.60
C SER A 61 -2.60 14.09 1.58
N VAL A 62 -1.43 13.60 1.95
CA VAL A 62 -0.18 14.40 1.85
C VAL A 62 0.20 14.61 0.38
N ILE A 63 0.06 13.55 -0.43
CA ILE A 63 0.22 13.61 -1.88
C ILE A 63 -1.01 12.99 -2.54
N LEU A 64 -1.56 13.72 -3.50
CA LEU A 64 -2.57 13.25 -4.44
C LEU A 64 -2.03 13.33 -5.86
N ALA A 65 -1.80 12.17 -6.49
CA ALA A 65 -1.64 12.06 -7.93
C ALA A 65 -3.00 11.74 -8.54
N SER A 66 -3.66 12.74 -9.11
CA SER A 66 -4.98 12.61 -9.75
C SER A 66 -4.86 12.46 -11.26
N GLN A 67 -5.94 12.11 -11.97
CA GLN A 67 -5.96 11.95 -13.44
C GLN A 67 -5.43 13.16 -14.23
N ALA A 68 -5.42 14.36 -13.63
CA ALA A 68 -4.81 15.54 -14.25
C ALA A 68 -3.28 15.42 -14.38
N SER A 69 -2.65 14.61 -13.51
CA SER A 69 -1.21 14.33 -13.50
C SER A 69 -0.86 13.25 -14.52
N ALA A 70 0.06 13.57 -15.44
CA ALA A 70 0.64 12.63 -16.39
C ALA A 70 1.76 11.77 -15.78
N GLY A 71 1.72 11.53 -14.46
CA GLY A 71 2.76 10.82 -13.73
C GLY A 71 3.48 11.68 -12.69
N GLY A 72 4.54 11.15 -12.10
CA GLY A 72 5.45 11.91 -11.25
C GLY A 72 6.43 11.02 -10.49
N ARG A 73 7.43 11.64 -9.88
CA ARG A 73 8.34 11.00 -8.94
C ARG A 73 8.40 11.82 -7.67
N VAL A 74 8.31 11.15 -6.53
CA VAL A 74 8.57 11.71 -5.21
C VAL A 74 9.64 10.86 -4.57
N ALA A 75 10.71 11.50 -4.10
CA ALA A 75 11.84 10.78 -3.56
C ALA A 75 12.53 11.47 -2.38
N GLY A 76 13.17 10.66 -1.53
CA GLY A 76 14.10 11.16 -0.52
C GLY A 76 13.43 12.01 0.56
N MET A 77 12.23 11.66 1.00
CA MET A 77 11.51 12.40 2.04
C MET A 77 10.59 11.51 2.87
N THR A 78 10.17 12.03 4.02
CA THR A 78 9.08 11.47 4.82
C THR A 78 7.77 12.14 4.45
N LEU A 79 6.74 11.34 4.21
CA LEU A 79 5.35 11.75 4.00
C LEU A 79 4.54 11.26 5.19
N ARG A 80 3.85 12.15 5.91
CA ARG A 80 3.06 11.74 7.08
C ARG A 80 1.83 12.58 7.33
N GLN A 81 0.86 12.00 8.01
CA GLN A 81 -0.26 12.76 8.56
C GLN A 81 -0.03 13.06 10.04
N ASN A 82 -0.58 14.17 10.50
CA ASN A 82 -0.65 14.56 11.90
C ASN A 82 -2.06 14.34 12.44
N GLY A 83 -2.16 13.82 13.67
CA GLY A 83 -3.45 13.54 14.30
C GLY A 83 -3.93 12.11 14.08
N ILE A 84 -5.13 11.82 14.59
CA ILE A 84 -5.79 10.52 14.45
C ILE A 84 -7.19 10.80 13.95
N SER A 85 -7.57 10.16 12.85
CA SER A 85 -8.98 10.06 12.44
C SER A 85 -9.52 8.68 12.82
N LEU A 86 -10.72 8.66 13.39
CA LEU A 86 -11.47 7.44 13.70
C LEU A 86 -12.69 7.25 12.79
N SER A 87 -12.85 8.07 11.75
CA SER A 87 -13.95 7.93 10.78
C SER A 87 -13.85 6.62 10.00
N ASP A 88 -14.98 6.20 9.42
CA ASP A 88 -15.04 5.01 8.57
C ASP A 88 -14.41 5.27 7.18
N GLU A 89 -14.33 6.53 6.76
CA GLU A 89 -13.67 6.98 5.53
C GLU A 89 -12.49 7.89 5.90
N ARG A 90 -11.28 7.59 5.42
CA ARG A 90 -10.05 8.33 5.78
C ARG A 90 -9.18 8.59 4.56
N PHE A 91 -8.46 9.71 4.59
CA PHE A 91 -7.45 9.98 3.58
C PHE A 91 -6.26 9.04 3.75
N PRO A 92 -5.76 8.42 2.66
CA PRO A 92 -4.45 7.79 2.71
C PRO A 92 -3.36 8.86 2.80
N VAL A 93 -2.15 8.50 3.24
CA VAL A 93 -1.01 9.44 3.20
C VAL A 93 -0.68 9.79 1.75
N VAL A 94 -0.67 8.80 0.87
CA VAL A 94 -0.48 8.98 -0.58
C VAL A 94 -1.65 8.35 -1.33
N ALA A 95 -2.31 9.14 -2.18
CA ALA A 95 -3.34 8.68 -3.10
C ALA A 95 -2.81 8.72 -4.54
N VAL A 96 -2.92 7.60 -5.25
CA VAL A 96 -2.70 7.46 -6.69
C VAL A 96 -4.03 7.12 -7.33
N ASP A 97 -4.73 8.13 -7.81
CA ASP A 97 -6.12 8.07 -8.25
C ASP A 97 -6.20 8.28 -9.77
N GLY A 98 -6.30 7.17 -10.51
CA GLY A 98 -6.32 7.16 -11.97
C GLY A 98 -5.10 7.82 -12.64
N SER A 99 -3.97 7.84 -11.94
CA SER A 99 -2.71 8.45 -12.39
C SER A 99 -1.52 7.52 -12.15
N GLU A 100 -0.30 7.94 -12.51
CA GLU A 100 0.93 7.21 -12.20
C GLU A 100 1.76 7.97 -11.16
N LEU A 101 2.36 7.27 -10.19
CA LEU A 101 3.28 7.88 -9.24
C LEU A 101 4.40 6.92 -8.89
N SER A 102 5.64 7.41 -8.94
CA SER A 102 6.82 6.69 -8.43
C SER A 102 7.23 7.26 -7.07
N LEU A 103 7.28 6.40 -6.05
CA LEU A 103 7.85 6.67 -4.74
C LEU A 103 9.22 5.99 -4.64
N GLU A 104 10.25 6.75 -4.30
CA GLU A 104 11.61 6.21 -4.19
C GLU A 104 12.34 6.71 -2.95
N ASP A 105 12.94 5.80 -2.17
CA ASP A 105 13.78 6.21 -1.04
C ASP A 105 13.00 7.10 -0.03
N CYS A 106 11.70 6.79 0.14
CA CYS A 106 10.74 7.54 0.97
C CYS A 106 10.31 6.73 2.21
N VAL A 107 9.87 7.46 3.24
CA VAL A 107 9.12 6.91 4.37
C VAL A 107 7.69 7.46 4.32
N VAL A 108 6.70 6.58 4.33
CA VAL A 108 5.29 6.92 4.47
C VAL A 108 4.86 6.47 5.86
N GLU A 109 4.53 7.39 6.75
CA GLU A 109 4.26 7.05 8.14
C GLU A 109 3.04 7.74 8.75
N SER A 110 2.53 7.15 9.84
CA SER A 110 1.51 7.75 10.71
C SER A 110 0.24 8.17 9.96
N GLY A 111 -0.12 7.46 8.89
CA GLY A 111 -1.39 7.66 8.20
C GLY A 111 -2.56 7.25 9.08
N ALA A 112 -3.63 8.06 9.14
CA ALA A 112 -4.84 7.66 9.84
C ALA A 112 -5.63 6.57 9.09
N GLY A 113 -5.58 6.59 7.75
CA GLY A 113 -6.09 5.55 6.86
C GLY A 113 -4.99 4.63 6.34
N HIS A 114 -5.02 4.34 5.03
CA HIS A 114 -3.93 3.61 4.38
C HIS A 114 -2.65 4.45 4.30
N GLY A 115 -1.49 3.80 4.24
CA GLY A 115 -0.25 4.49 3.89
C GLY A 115 -0.30 4.97 2.45
N VAL A 116 -0.53 4.05 1.52
CA VAL A 116 -0.71 4.35 0.10
C VAL A 116 -1.98 3.68 -0.42
N ALA A 117 -2.79 4.42 -1.16
CA ALA A 117 -3.92 3.88 -1.92
C ALA A 117 -3.67 4.06 -3.42
N VAL A 118 -3.84 3.01 -4.20
CA VAL A 118 -3.81 3.02 -5.67
C VAL A 118 -5.18 2.57 -6.17
N ILE A 119 -5.91 3.49 -6.80
CA ILE A 119 -7.33 3.34 -7.09
C ILE A 119 -7.67 3.87 -8.49
N ASN A 120 -8.87 3.51 -8.98
CA ASN A 120 -9.47 4.05 -10.21
C ASN A 120 -8.55 3.96 -11.45
N GLY A 121 -7.84 2.84 -11.62
CA GLY A 121 -6.90 2.65 -12.73
C GLY A 121 -5.52 3.26 -12.50
N GLY A 122 -5.20 3.63 -11.26
CA GLY A 122 -3.90 4.20 -10.89
C GLY A 122 -2.75 3.19 -11.00
N THR A 123 -1.53 3.70 -11.19
CA THR A 123 -0.29 2.94 -11.19
C THR A 123 0.69 3.48 -10.16
N GLY A 124 0.93 2.72 -9.08
CA GLY A 124 1.94 3.04 -8.07
C GLY A 124 3.24 2.27 -8.29
N ARG A 125 4.38 2.95 -8.35
CA ARG A 125 5.71 2.30 -8.36
C ARG A 125 6.45 2.63 -7.09
N MET A 126 6.92 1.63 -6.36
CA MET A 126 7.63 1.80 -5.10
C MET A 126 8.98 1.11 -5.16
N ARG A 127 10.05 1.87 -4.86
CA ARG A 127 11.41 1.35 -4.78
C ARG A 127 12.08 1.85 -3.50
N ASN A 128 12.50 0.94 -2.63
CA ASN A 128 13.13 1.32 -1.36
C ASN A 128 12.24 2.26 -0.54
N VAL A 129 10.95 1.90 -0.40
CA VAL A 129 9.97 2.66 0.37
C VAL A 129 9.65 1.92 1.67
N GLU A 130 9.56 2.65 2.77
CA GLU A 130 9.03 2.14 4.03
C GLU A 130 7.63 2.71 4.28
N VAL A 131 6.63 1.85 4.44
CA VAL A 131 5.26 2.25 4.81
C VAL A 131 4.92 1.70 6.19
N ILE A 132 4.85 2.59 7.17
CA ILE A 132 4.90 2.21 8.58
C ILE A 132 3.81 2.86 9.42
N LYS A 133 3.26 2.10 10.38
CA LYS A 133 2.36 2.62 11.43
C LYS A 133 1.12 3.35 10.89
N CYS A 134 0.56 2.88 9.78
CA CYS A 134 -0.68 3.41 9.24
C CYS A 134 -1.90 2.74 9.91
N GLY A 135 -3.01 3.48 9.99
CA GLY A 135 -4.24 3.08 10.68
C GLY A 135 -5.05 2.00 9.96
N TRP A 136 -4.80 1.78 8.67
CA TRP A 136 -5.30 0.66 7.88
C TRP A 136 -4.14 -0.10 7.23
N ASP A 137 -4.24 -0.44 5.94
CA ASP A 137 -3.20 -1.16 5.22
C ASP A 137 -2.01 -0.27 4.90
N GLY A 138 -0.82 -0.86 4.81
CA GLY A 138 0.33 -0.14 4.30
C GLY A 138 0.12 0.29 2.84
N LEU A 139 -0.25 -0.65 1.97
CA LEU A 139 -0.64 -0.39 0.59
C LEU A 139 -1.97 -1.06 0.29
N ALA A 140 -2.96 -0.30 -0.19
CA ALA A 140 -4.20 -0.80 -0.77
C ALA A 140 -4.22 -0.54 -2.28
N VAL A 141 -4.44 -1.59 -3.08
CA VAL A 141 -4.65 -1.50 -4.53
C VAL A 141 -6.04 -2.01 -4.86
N TYR A 142 -6.92 -1.11 -5.31
CA TYR A 142 -8.34 -1.40 -5.45
C TYR A 142 -8.87 -1.07 -6.84
N GLY A 143 -9.69 -1.97 -7.37
CA GLY A 143 -10.41 -1.78 -8.64
C GLY A 143 -9.65 -2.30 -9.85
N ASP A 144 -10.41 -2.56 -10.91
CA ASP A 144 -9.86 -2.93 -12.21
C ASP A 144 -8.84 -1.89 -12.70
N GLU A 145 -7.82 -2.35 -13.42
CA GLU A 145 -6.72 -1.55 -13.98
C GLU A 145 -5.80 -0.88 -12.94
N SER A 146 -6.16 -0.87 -11.65
CA SER A 146 -5.26 -0.39 -10.58
C SER A 146 -4.12 -1.37 -10.36
N TRP A 147 -2.88 -0.85 -10.37
CA TRP A 147 -1.68 -1.67 -10.30
C TRP A 147 -0.58 -1.06 -9.43
N ALA A 148 0.09 -1.87 -8.62
CA ALA A 148 1.32 -1.47 -7.95
C ALA A 148 2.51 -2.40 -8.26
N ASP A 149 3.67 -1.80 -8.51
CA ASP A 149 4.98 -2.45 -8.68
C ASP A 149 5.86 -2.10 -7.48
N VAL A 150 6.14 -3.09 -6.62
CA VAL A 150 6.78 -2.89 -5.31
C VAL A 150 8.11 -3.63 -5.27
N ARG A 151 9.21 -2.89 -5.08
CA ARG A 151 10.57 -3.44 -5.06
C ARG A 151 11.34 -2.99 -3.83
N ASP A 152 12.04 -3.93 -3.21
CA ASP A 152 13.02 -3.66 -2.15
C ASP A 152 12.42 -2.78 -1.03
N SER A 153 11.14 -2.99 -0.68
CA SER A 153 10.35 -2.11 0.18
C SER A 153 9.87 -2.82 1.45
N ARG A 154 9.42 -2.05 2.45
CA ARG A 154 9.00 -2.55 3.76
C ARG A 154 7.63 -2.01 4.16
N PHE A 155 6.74 -2.90 4.62
CA PHE A 155 5.41 -2.58 5.14
C PHE A 155 5.32 -3.09 6.58
N GLU A 156 5.35 -2.18 7.56
CA GLU A 156 5.55 -2.56 8.95
C GLU A 156 4.60 -1.89 9.94
N ALA A 157 4.11 -2.68 10.88
CA ALA A 157 3.30 -2.20 12.00
C ALA A 157 2.08 -1.39 11.58
N ASN A 158 1.54 -1.66 10.38
CA ASN A 158 0.26 -1.15 9.95
C ASN A 158 -0.86 -1.91 10.69
N LEU A 159 -1.92 -1.21 11.07
CA LEU A 159 -2.96 -1.78 11.93
C LEU A 159 -3.78 -2.87 11.22
N HIS A 160 -3.89 -2.80 9.89
CA HIS A 160 -4.49 -3.86 9.07
C HIS A 160 -3.39 -4.69 8.39
N HIS A 161 -3.43 -4.82 7.06
CA HIS A 161 -2.49 -5.61 6.28
C HIS A 161 -1.22 -4.83 5.95
N GLY A 162 -0.16 -5.55 5.57
CA GLY A 162 1.00 -4.90 4.96
C GLY A 162 0.64 -4.38 3.57
N ILE A 163 0.14 -5.27 2.71
CA ILE A 163 -0.30 -4.99 1.34
C ILE A 163 -1.64 -5.71 1.10
N ASP A 164 -2.61 -5.01 0.53
CA ASP A 164 -3.91 -5.52 0.11
C ASP A 164 -4.16 -5.21 -1.37
N ALA A 165 -4.64 -6.21 -2.11
CA ALA A 165 -5.07 -6.08 -3.50
C ALA A 165 -6.49 -6.65 -3.66
N TRP A 166 -7.41 -5.80 -4.10
CA TRP A 166 -8.84 -6.09 -4.05
C TRP A 166 -9.59 -5.70 -5.34
N ALA A 167 -10.68 -6.42 -5.63
CA ALA A 167 -11.64 -6.14 -6.72
C ALA A 167 -10.97 -5.78 -8.06
N GLY A 168 -10.07 -6.64 -8.55
CA GLY A 168 -9.33 -6.40 -9.81
C GLY A 168 -7.97 -5.73 -9.62
N GLY A 169 -7.71 -5.14 -8.45
CA GLY A 169 -6.43 -4.54 -8.11
C GLY A 169 -5.28 -5.54 -8.20
N ARG A 170 -4.13 -5.09 -8.70
CA ARG A 170 -2.96 -5.94 -8.92
C ARG A 170 -1.73 -5.45 -8.17
N VAL A 171 -0.98 -6.39 -7.60
CA VAL A 171 0.35 -6.12 -7.04
C VAL A 171 1.40 -7.05 -7.64
N ASP A 172 2.51 -6.47 -8.07
CA ASP A 172 3.74 -7.19 -8.41
C ASP A 172 4.80 -6.83 -7.38
N ILE A 173 5.12 -7.77 -6.48
CA ILE A 173 5.98 -7.54 -5.31
C ILE A 173 7.28 -8.33 -5.47
N ARG A 174 8.41 -7.67 -5.28
CA ARG A 174 9.74 -8.27 -5.37
C ARG A 174 10.63 -7.82 -4.22
N LYS A 175 11.34 -8.78 -3.60
CA LYS A 175 12.39 -8.52 -2.59
C LYS A 175 11.94 -7.61 -1.44
N SER A 176 10.67 -7.69 -1.06
CA SER A 176 10.06 -6.79 -0.08
C SER A 176 9.65 -7.53 1.18
N ARG A 177 9.38 -6.79 2.25
CA ARG A 177 9.04 -7.35 3.57
C ARG A 177 7.76 -6.78 4.16
N CYS A 178 6.83 -7.64 4.55
CA CYS A 178 5.63 -7.27 5.30
C CYS A 178 5.74 -7.83 6.72
N THR A 179 5.88 -6.98 7.73
CA THR A 179 6.18 -7.46 9.09
C THR A 179 5.42 -6.74 10.20
N LEU A 180 5.05 -7.47 11.25
CA LEU A 180 4.37 -6.91 12.43
C LEU A 180 3.04 -6.21 12.12
N ASN A 181 2.40 -6.51 10.99
CA ASN A 181 1.09 -5.93 10.66
C ASN A 181 -0.02 -6.59 11.49
N GLY A 182 -1.09 -5.84 11.72
CA GLY A 182 -2.18 -6.22 12.62
C GLY A 182 -3.11 -7.30 12.07
N LEU A 183 -3.08 -7.55 10.75
CA LEU A 183 -3.75 -8.64 10.07
C LEU A 183 -2.72 -9.49 9.28
N ALA A 184 -3.04 -9.93 8.07
CA ALA A 184 -2.10 -10.65 7.20
C ALA A 184 -1.00 -9.74 6.63
N GLY A 185 0.15 -10.31 6.26
CA GLY A 185 1.21 -9.53 5.63
C GLY A 185 0.87 -9.09 4.20
N VAL A 186 0.38 -10.01 3.38
CA VAL A 186 -0.13 -9.73 2.02
C VAL A 186 -1.49 -10.41 1.85
N VAL A 187 -2.48 -9.67 1.35
CA VAL A 187 -3.81 -10.18 0.97
C VAL A 187 -4.05 -9.94 -0.50
N LEU A 188 -4.51 -10.98 -1.19
CA LEU A 188 -4.94 -10.95 -2.58
C LEU A 188 -6.35 -11.54 -2.60
N MET A 189 -7.37 -10.71 -2.83
CA MET A 189 -8.75 -11.13 -2.65
C MET A 189 -9.71 -10.54 -3.68
N SER A 190 -10.71 -11.34 -4.06
CA SER A 190 -11.76 -11.05 -5.04
C SER A 190 -11.42 -11.45 -6.48
N PRO A 191 -12.44 -11.70 -7.32
CA PRO A 191 -12.24 -11.97 -8.74
C PRO A 191 -11.50 -10.83 -9.44
N GLY A 192 -10.69 -11.18 -10.45
CA GLY A 192 -9.94 -10.20 -11.25
C GLY A 192 -8.56 -9.85 -10.69
N VAL A 193 -8.30 -10.09 -9.40
CA VAL A 193 -6.96 -9.91 -8.81
C VAL A 193 -5.99 -10.94 -9.37
N LYS A 194 -4.92 -10.48 -10.02
CA LYS A 194 -3.89 -11.31 -10.66
C LYS A 194 -2.49 -10.84 -10.34
N SER A 195 -1.89 -11.40 -9.29
CA SER A 195 -0.71 -10.81 -8.65
C SER A 195 0.51 -11.73 -8.62
N LEU A 196 1.70 -11.12 -8.59
CA LEU A 196 2.98 -11.82 -8.56
C LEU A 196 3.74 -11.42 -7.29
N VAL A 197 4.07 -12.40 -6.43
CA VAL A 197 4.86 -12.16 -5.20
C VAL A 197 6.12 -12.99 -5.27
N THR A 198 7.28 -12.34 -5.32
CA THR A 198 8.57 -13.01 -5.50
C THR A 198 9.65 -12.58 -4.52
N GLN A 199 10.38 -13.55 -3.96
CA GLN A 199 11.53 -13.28 -3.08
C GLN A 199 11.17 -12.38 -1.89
N CYS A 200 9.93 -12.42 -1.42
CA CYS A 200 9.44 -11.59 -0.32
C CYS A 200 9.47 -12.34 1.02
N THR A 201 9.49 -11.58 2.10
CA THR A 201 9.35 -12.11 3.47
C THR A 201 8.11 -11.52 4.12
N SER A 202 7.21 -12.37 4.62
CA SER A 202 6.05 -11.98 5.39
C SER A 202 6.13 -12.60 6.78
N ASP A 203 6.43 -11.79 7.80
CA ASP A 203 6.77 -12.33 9.12
C ASP A 203 6.22 -11.57 10.31
N ARG A 204 5.90 -12.34 11.37
CA ARG A 204 5.40 -11.80 12.65
C ARG A 204 4.12 -10.97 12.51
N ASN A 205 3.34 -11.21 11.46
CA ASN A 205 2.01 -10.63 11.31
C ASN A 205 1.02 -11.36 12.21
N ARG A 206 -0.08 -10.69 12.57
CA ARG A 206 -1.08 -11.23 13.51
C ARG A 206 -2.02 -12.25 12.89
N GLU A 207 -2.06 -12.36 11.57
CA GLU A 207 -2.76 -13.44 10.87
C GLU A 207 -1.80 -14.38 10.12
N VAL A 208 -2.03 -14.56 8.82
CA VAL A 208 -1.18 -15.36 7.93
C VAL A 208 -0.11 -14.49 7.28
N GLY A 209 0.95 -15.12 6.76
CA GLY A 209 1.95 -14.40 5.97
C GLY A 209 1.38 -13.89 4.65
N VAL A 210 0.78 -14.79 3.87
CA VAL A 210 0.14 -14.47 2.57
C VAL A 210 -1.21 -15.16 2.48
N LEU A 211 -2.25 -14.39 2.17
CA LEU A 211 -3.61 -14.85 1.88
C LEU A 211 -3.92 -14.66 0.39
N VAL A 212 -4.44 -15.70 -0.27
CA VAL A 212 -5.01 -15.63 -1.62
C VAL A 212 -6.42 -16.19 -1.56
N ALA A 213 -7.43 -15.38 -1.85
CA ALA A 213 -8.82 -15.73 -1.56
C ALA A 213 -9.82 -15.32 -2.65
N ASN A 214 -10.98 -15.99 -2.64
CA ASN A 214 -12.21 -15.55 -3.31
C ASN A 214 -12.05 -15.14 -4.79
N GLY A 215 -11.52 -16.04 -5.62
CA GLY A 215 -11.46 -15.85 -7.08
C GLY A 215 -10.18 -15.19 -7.59
N SER A 216 -9.21 -14.94 -6.72
CA SER A 216 -7.91 -14.37 -7.10
C SER A 216 -6.96 -15.40 -7.72
N GLU A 217 -6.08 -14.93 -8.60
CA GLU A 217 -4.99 -15.70 -9.19
C GLU A 217 -3.65 -15.16 -8.68
N ALA A 218 -2.77 -16.03 -8.18
CA ALA A 218 -1.47 -15.60 -7.67
C ALA A 218 -0.32 -16.51 -8.07
N VAL A 219 0.83 -15.90 -8.36
CA VAL A 219 2.11 -16.60 -8.50
C VAL A 219 3.01 -16.24 -7.32
N LEU A 220 3.27 -17.22 -6.46
CA LEU A 220 4.06 -17.09 -5.26
C LEU A 220 5.37 -17.87 -5.43
N LEU A 221 6.47 -17.14 -5.65
CA LEU A 221 7.77 -17.73 -5.97
C LEU A 221 8.87 -17.32 -4.98
N SER A 222 9.52 -18.32 -4.37
CA SER A 222 10.70 -18.08 -3.51
C SER A 222 10.44 -17.16 -2.31
N ASN A 223 9.22 -17.19 -1.76
CA ASN A 223 8.84 -16.35 -0.63
C ASN A 223 9.04 -17.07 0.71
N ARG A 224 9.08 -16.27 1.78
CA ARG A 224 9.18 -16.72 3.17
C ARG A 224 7.96 -16.23 3.94
N ALA A 225 7.25 -17.13 4.60
CA ALA A 225 6.19 -16.79 5.55
C ALA A 225 6.56 -17.33 6.94
N GLU A 226 7.00 -16.45 7.82
CA GLU A 226 7.74 -16.82 9.03
C GLU A 226 7.13 -16.25 10.31
N ALA A 227 7.02 -17.07 11.36
CA ALA A 227 6.63 -16.61 12.69
C ALA A 227 5.31 -15.81 12.77
N ASN A 228 4.39 -16.00 11.83
CA ASN A 228 3.07 -15.38 11.87
C ASN A 228 2.19 -16.08 12.93
N LEU A 229 1.26 -15.33 13.53
CA LEU A 229 0.42 -15.81 14.64
C LEU A 229 -0.60 -16.85 14.19
N LEU A 230 -1.02 -16.85 12.92
CA LEU A 230 -1.78 -17.93 12.34
C LEU A 230 -0.85 -18.80 11.47
N GLY A 231 -0.93 -18.65 10.15
CA GLY A 231 -0.24 -19.54 9.22
C GLY A 231 0.79 -18.86 8.32
N GLY A 232 1.47 -19.66 7.51
CA GLY A 232 2.39 -19.13 6.51
C GLY A 232 1.66 -18.65 5.26
N PHE A 233 1.14 -19.59 4.47
CA PHE A 233 0.39 -19.33 3.24
C PHE A 233 -1.00 -19.94 3.36
N LEU A 234 -2.04 -19.15 3.13
CA LEU A 234 -3.44 -19.58 3.09
C LEU A 234 -4.03 -19.27 1.72
N VAL A 235 -4.64 -20.28 1.13
CA VAL A 235 -5.31 -20.19 -0.17
C VAL A 235 -6.72 -20.74 0.00
N GLU A 236 -7.74 -19.93 -0.24
CA GLU A 236 -9.13 -20.31 0.03
C GLU A 236 -10.14 -19.71 -0.94
N GLY A 237 -11.37 -20.23 -0.87
CA GLY A 237 -12.48 -19.76 -1.69
C GLY A 237 -12.52 -20.33 -3.11
N ASP A 238 -13.72 -20.28 -3.68
CA ASP A 238 -14.02 -20.75 -5.03
C ASP A 238 -13.35 -19.86 -6.09
N GLY A 239 -12.94 -20.48 -7.19
CA GLY A 239 -12.29 -19.77 -8.31
C GLY A 239 -10.86 -19.28 -8.02
N THR A 240 -10.38 -19.40 -6.78
CA THR A 240 -9.01 -19.02 -6.41
C THR A 240 -8.01 -19.99 -7.03
N SER A 241 -6.93 -19.49 -7.63
CA SER A 241 -5.87 -20.32 -8.18
C SER A 241 -4.46 -19.82 -7.86
N VAL A 242 -3.54 -20.75 -7.61
CA VAL A 242 -2.19 -20.39 -7.16
C VAL A 242 -1.09 -21.27 -7.75
N VAL A 243 0.02 -20.62 -8.11
CA VAL A 243 1.33 -21.26 -8.26
C VAL A 243 2.11 -21.04 -6.96
N LEU A 244 2.47 -22.13 -6.28
CA LEU A 244 3.34 -22.12 -5.11
C LEU A 244 4.65 -22.82 -5.48
N GLU A 245 5.73 -22.07 -5.69
CA GLU A 245 7.04 -22.67 -5.98
C GLU A 245 8.16 -22.08 -5.13
N ARG A 246 9.02 -22.96 -4.58
CA ARG A 246 10.20 -22.59 -3.77
C ARG A 246 9.89 -21.75 -2.53
N ASN A 247 8.67 -21.81 -2.00
CA ASN A 247 8.30 -21.03 -0.81
C ASN A 247 8.68 -21.75 0.48
N VAL A 248 8.90 -20.98 1.55
CA VAL A 248 9.22 -21.49 2.88
C VAL A 248 8.21 -20.97 3.88
N ALA A 249 7.48 -21.87 4.54
CA ALA A 249 6.66 -21.56 5.70
C ALA A 249 7.33 -22.12 6.96
N SER A 250 7.68 -21.27 7.92
CA SER A 250 8.32 -21.76 9.15
C SER A 250 8.06 -20.97 10.41
N GLY A 251 7.94 -21.66 11.54
CA GLY A 251 7.77 -21.01 12.84
C GLY A 251 6.39 -20.37 13.05
N ASN A 252 5.43 -20.56 12.14
CA ASN A 252 4.08 -20.01 12.30
C ASN A 252 3.32 -20.76 13.41
N ARG A 253 2.42 -20.07 14.13
CA ARG A 253 1.78 -20.66 15.32
C ARG A 253 0.59 -21.59 15.02
N LYS A 254 0.17 -21.69 13.76
CA LYS A 254 -0.80 -22.68 13.28
C LYS A 254 -0.22 -23.40 12.07
N VAL A 255 -0.90 -23.35 10.91
CA VAL A 255 -0.56 -24.14 9.73
C VAL A 255 0.55 -23.48 8.91
N GLY A 256 1.47 -24.26 8.36
CA GLY A 256 2.51 -23.71 7.48
C GLY A 256 1.94 -23.28 6.12
N ILE A 257 1.44 -24.23 5.33
CA ILE A 257 0.78 -23.98 4.05
C ILE A 257 -0.56 -24.70 4.05
N VAL A 258 -1.63 -23.98 3.74
CA VAL A 258 -2.98 -24.52 3.60
C VAL A 258 -3.61 -24.09 2.28
N VAL A 259 -4.28 -25.03 1.62
CA VAL A 259 -5.06 -24.81 0.40
C VAL A 259 -6.41 -25.48 0.59
N ASP A 260 -7.48 -24.69 0.46
CA ASP A 260 -8.85 -25.17 0.45
C ASP A 260 -9.10 -26.13 -0.72
N LYS A 261 -9.91 -27.17 -0.52
CA LYS A 261 -10.37 -28.08 -1.57
C LYS A 261 -11.13 -27.36 -2.71
N ARG A 262 -11.68 -26.18 -2.45
CA ARG A 262 -12.37 -25.33 -3.43
C ARG A 262 -11.42 -24.55 -4.34
N SER A 263 -10.17 -24.38 -3.93
CA SER A 263 -9.17 -23.63 -4.67
C SER A 263 -8.32 -24.54 -5.56
N THR A 264 -7.76 -23.96 -6.63
CA THR A 264 -6.94 -24.68 -7.60
C THR A 264 -5.45 -24.45 -7.37
N LEU A 265 -4.73 -25.49 -6.96
CA LEU A 265 -3.27 -25.48 -6.88
C LEU A 265 -2.67 -25.86 -8.25
N THR A 266 -2.32 -24.86 -9.06
CA THR A 266 -1.84 -25.08 -10.43
C THR A 266 -0.41 -25.61 -10.49
N SER A 267 0.42 -25.26 -9.51
CA SER A 267 1.75 -25.84 -9.31
C SER A 267 2.14 -25.81 -7.84
N PHE A 268 2.80 -26.87 -7.39
CA PHE A 268 3.37 -26.98 -6.04
C PHE A 268 4.73 -27.68 -6.10
N LYS A 269 5.81 -26.90 -6.19
CA LYS A 269 7.18 -27.45 -6.34
C LYS A 269 8.15 -26.82 -5.35
N ASP A 270 9.02 -27.65 -4.78
CA ASP A 270 10.12 -27.22 -3.92
C ASP A 270 9.71 -26.34 -2.73
N ASN A 271 8.45 -26.42 -2.28
CA ASN A 271 7.99 -25.71 -1.10
C ASN A 271 8.43 -26.46 0.16
N THR A 272 8.88 -25.72 1.16
CA THR A 272 9.26 -26.24 2.47
C THR A 272 8.31 -25.71 3.52
N SER A 273 7.74 -26.60 4.33
CA SER A 273 7.01 -26.21 5.54
C SER A 273 7.57 -26.94 6.75
N LYS A 274 8.10 -26.21 7.74
CA LYS A 274 8.76 -26.81 8.90
C LYS A 274 8.69 -25.95 10.14
N GLY A 275 8.64 -26.59 11.31
CA GLY A 275 8.72 -25.89 12.59
C GLY A 275 7.52 -24.98 12.90
N ASN A 276 6.41 -25.13 12.16
CA ASN A 276 5.14 -24.52 12.55
C ASN A 276 4.52 -25.33 13.71
N SER A 277 3.80 -24.72 14.64
CA SER A 277 3.23 -25.47 15.77
C SER A 277 1.97 -26.26 15.43
N GLY A 278 1.29 -25.93 14.32
CA GLY A 278 0.20 -26.72 13.77
C GLY A 278 0.66 -27.66 12.65
N GLU A 279 -0.28 -28.01 11.77
CA GLU A 279 0.03 -28.82 10.58
C GLU A 279 1.06 -28.10 9.69
N GLN A 280 2.03 -28.83 9.15
CA GLN A 280 2.99 -28.20 8.24
C GLN A 280 2.33 -27.90 6.89
N LEU A 281 1.52 -28.83 6.39
CA LEU A 281 0.97 -28.79 5.05
C LEU A 281 -0.43 -29.41 5.03
N LYS A 282 -1.41 -28.69 4.47
CA LYS A 282 -2.79 -29.18 4.27
C LYS A 282 -3.33 -28.70 2.93
N LEU A 283 -3.21 -29.51 1.87
CA LEU A 283 -3.46 -29.06 0.48
C LEU A 283 -4.89 -29.27 -0.04
N GLN A 284 -5.77 -29.87 0.75
CA GLN A 284 -7.17 -30.12 0.43
C GLN A 284 -8.01 -29.93 1.69
N ALA A 285 -7.86 -28.76 2.31
CA ALA A 285 -8.56 -28.43 3.54
C ALA A 285 -10.05 -28.20 3.27
N GLU A 286 -10.90 -28.65 4.18
CA GLU A 286 -12.28 -28.16 4.25
C GLU A 286 -12.27 -26.95 5.17
N LEU A 287 -12.21 -25.76 4.57
CA LEU A 287 -12.34 -24.50 5.30
C LEU A 287 -13.81 -24.09 5.37
N PRO A 288 -14.24 -23.40 6.43
CA PRO A 288 -15.58 -22.84 6.48
C PRO A 288 -15.84 -21.93 5.28
N GLU A 289 -17.11 -21.82 4.88
CA GLU A 289 -17.49 -20.75 3.96
C GLU A 289 -17.35 -19.41 4.71
N ASP A 290 -16.79 -18.41 4.03
CA ASP A 290 -16.68 -17.07 4.59
C ASP A 290 -18.09 -16.53 4.82
N GLU A 291 -18.48 -16.36 6.09
CA GLU A 291 -19.79 -15.76 6.42
C GLU A 291 -19.82 -14.27 6.04
N GLU A 292 -18.66 -13.60 5.98
CA GLU A 292 -18.53 -12.20 5.56
C GLU A 292 -17.14 -11.91 4.95
N VAL A 293 -17.10 -11.55 3.66
CA VAL A 293 -15.88 -11.11 2.97
C VAL A 293 -15.78 -9.60 3.10
N LEU A 294 -14.90 -9.11 3.98
CA LEU A 294 -14.74 -7.69 4.29
C LEU A 294 -13.77 -7.02 3.31
N ALA A 295 -14.29 -6.12 2.49
CA ALA A 295 -13.46 -5.25 1.65
C ALA A 295 -12.54 -4.36 2.49
N PRO A 296 -11.40 -3.91 1.94
CA PRO A 296 -10.60 -2.88 2.58
C PRO A 296 -11.48 -1.65 2.85
N PRO A 297 -11.21 -0.91 3.95
CA PRO A 297 -11.87 0.36 4.18
C PRO A 297 -11.72 1.28 2.95
N PRO A 298 -12.76 2.02 2.57
CA PRO A 298 -12.66 2.92 1.42
C PRO A 298 -11.68 4.05 1.73
N ALA A 299 -10.76 4.30 0.79
CA ALA A 299 -9.95 5.51 0.80
C ALA A 299 -10.83 6.71 0.43
N LEU A 300 -10.73 7.82 1.18
CA LEU A 300 -11.32 9.07 0.74
C LEU A 300 -10.63 9.54 -0.53
N GLU A 301 -11.41 9.61 -1.61
CA GLU A 301 -11.00 10.33 -2.81
C GLU A 301 -10.90 11.81 -2.46
N ALA A 302 -9.73 12.40 -2.66
CA ALA A 302 -9.61 13.84 -2.64
C ALA A 302 -10.21 14.39 -3.94
N SER A 303 -11.54 14.43 -4.03
CA SER A 303 -12.19 15.31 -5.01
C SER A 303 -11.69 16.72 -4.69
N ALA A 304 -11.05 17.38 -5.66
CA ALA A 304 -10.56 18.74 -5.50
C ALA A 304 -11.69 19.59 -4.89
N SER A 305 -11.53 19.99 -3.64
CA SER A 305 -12.52 20.81 -2.95
C SER A 305 -12.64 22.11 -3.74
N ASN A 306 -13.71 22.22 -4.52
CA ASN A 306 -14.14 23.47 -5.10
C ASN A 306 -14.46 24.43 -3.95
N GLY A 307 -13.73 25.53 -3.87
CA GLY A 307 -14.17 26.74 -3.19
C GLY A 307 -13.63 26.90 -1.78
N VAL A 308 -12.70 27.84 -1.68
CA VAL A 308 -12.51 28.69 -0.51
C VAL A 308 -13.87 29.07 0.06
N SER A 309 -14.16 28.65 1.29
CA SER A 309 -15.23 29.22 2.09
C SER A 309 -14.87 30.68 2.39
N GLU A 310 -15.45 31.62 1.64
CA GLU A 310 -15.48 33.02 2.05
C GLU A 310 -16.28 33.12 3.35
N ALA A 311 -15.63 33.61 4.40
CA ALA A 311 -16.31 34.04 5.62
C ALA A 311 -17.40 35.07 5.28
N PRO A 312 -18.59 35.01 5.89
CA PRO A 312 -19.63 35.99 5.61
C PRO A 312 -19.17 37.37 6.10
N ARG A 313 -18.92 38.28 5.15
CA ARG A 313 -18.82 39.72 5.43
C ARG A 313 -20.17 40.17 5.97
N GLY A 314 -20.23 40.44 7.27
CA GLY A 314 -21.35 41.15 7.88
C GLY A 314 -21.55 42.49 7.18
N LYS A 315 -22.79 42.78 6.76
CA LYS A 315 -23.19 44.12 6.33
C LYS A 315 -23.40 45.00 7.57
N PRO A 316 -23.10 46.30 7.49
CA PRO A 316 -23.39 47.23 8.57
C PRO A 316 -24.87 47.64 8.52
N GLU A 317 -25.52 47.60 9.68
CA GLU A 317 -26.58 48.52 10.09
C GLU A 317 -26.24 49.06 11.48
#